data_AF-A0A8S4G8J1-F1
#
_entry.id   AF-A0A8S4G8J1-F1
#
_cell.length_a   1.000
_cell.length_b   1.000
_cell.length_c   1.000
_cell.angle_alpha   90.00
_cell.angle_beta   90.00
_cell.angle_gamma   90.00
#
_symmetry.space_group_name_H-M   'P 1'
#
loop_
_entity.id
_entity.type
_entity.pdbx_description
1 polymer ?
#
loop_
_entity_poly.entity_id
_entity_poly.type
_entity_poly.pdbx_seq_one_letter_code
_entity_poly.pdbx_strand_id
1 'polypeptide(L)'
;MGRKKGRCVKKNAVTKESLEPEHLVKAPHSFVIHRGNCSKDLQDLTKDFRQVMEPFTASALKERKNNTIKDFLSVAGYLHVSHMMSFTETDAGSYFRLSRLPRGPTLTFKIHQYSLSRDVRSSLRKQFVIEKAFQQAPLIVLNSFSGEGMHMKLMATMFQNMFPTINITTNAIKILPNSPDT
;
A
#
# COMPACT_ATOMS: atom_id res chain seq x y z
N MET A 1 -14.95 -44.38 26.18
CA MET A 1 -13.98 -43.27 26.06
C MET A 1 -12.85 -43.69 25.13
N GLY A 2 -12.46 -42.86 24.15
CA GLY A 2 -11.31 -43.14 23.27
C GLY A 2 -11.20 -42.11 22.15
N ARG A 3 -10.28 -41.15 22.30
CA ARG A 3 -10.14 -39.91 21.51
C ARG A 3 -9.81 -40.16 20.03
N LYS A 4 -10.62 -39.63 19.10
CA LYS A 4 -10.28 -39.52 17.67
C LYS A 4 -9.16 -38.49 17.48
N LYS A 5 -7.98 -38.93 17.03
CA LYS A 5 -6.88 -38.04 16.59
C LYS A 5 -7.33 -37.24 15.36
N GLY A 6 -7.54 -35.93 15.54
CA GLY A 6 -7.78 -35.00 14.44
C GLY A 6 -6.57 -34.93 13.52
N ARG A 7 -6.80 -35.09 12.23
CA ARG A 7 -5.80 -35.01 11.17
C ARG A 7 -5.41 -33.54 10.99
N CYS A 8 -4.37 -33.08 11.68
CA CYS A 8 -3.81 -31.74 11.46
C CYS A 8 -3.13 -31.72 10.09
N VAL A 9 -3.77 -31.04 9.14
CA VAL A 9 -3.23 -30.77 7.81
C VAL A 9 -2.10 -29.75 7.96
N LYS A 10 -0.87 -30.23 8.13
CA LYS A 10 0.32 -29.45 7.79
C LYS A 10 0.48 -29.47 6.27
N LYS A 11 -0.11 -28.46 5.60
CA LYS A 11 0.26 -28.07 4.24
C LYS A 11 0.32 -26.55 4.15
N ASN A 12 1.34 -25.95 4.74
CA ASN A 12 1.97 -24.81 4.10
C ASN A 12 3.16 -25.38 3.35
N ALA A 13 2.89 -25.86 2.13
CA ALA A 13 3.97 -25.98 1.16
C ALA A 13 4.50 -24.56 0.99
N VAL A 14 5.75 -24.35 1.39
CA VAL A 14 6.49 -23.14 1.05
C VAL A 14 6.54 -23.14 -0.47
N THR A 15 5.66 -22.35 -1.11
CA THR A 15 5.71 -22.09 -2.54
C THR A 15 7.01 -21.35 -2.82
N LYS A 16 8.08 -22.13 -3.03
CA LYS A 16 9.14 -21.74 -3.95
C LYS A 16 8.46 -21.59 -5.31
N GLU A 17 8.57 -20.41 -5.90
CA GLU A 17 8.23 -20.05 -7.31
C GLU A 17 7.22 -18.89 -7.40
N SER A 18 7.75 -17.70 -7.16
CA SER A 18 7.61 -16.60 -8.12
C SER A 18 8.89 -15.77 -8.02
N LEU A 19 9.92 -16.15 -8.79
CA LEU A 19 11.01 -15.23 -9.10
C LEU A 19 10.36 -14.11 -9.92
N GLU A 20 9.83 -13.11 -9.24
CA GLU A 20 9.43 -11.88 -9.91
C GLU A 20 10.67 -11.32 -10.63
N PRO A 21 10.53 -10.78 -11.84
CA PRO A 21 11.67 -10.24 -12.57
C PRO A 21 12.45 -9.26 -11.70
N GLU A 22 13.79 -9.32 -11.73
CA GLU A 22 14.68 -8.60 -10.80
C GLU A 22 14.37 -7.10 -10.69
N HIS A 23 13.85 -6.52 -11.77
CA HIS A 23 13.44 -5.12 -11.86
C HIS A 23 12.21 -4.77 -11.01
N LEU A 24 11.31 -5.74 -10.78
CA LEU A 24 10.19 -5.63 -9.84
C LEU A 24 10.67 -5.88 -8.42
N VAL A 25 11.51 -6.90 -8.18
CA VAL A 25 12.10 -7.21 -6.87
C VAL A 25 12.87 -6.02 -6.27
N LYS A 26 13.53 -5.22 -7.12
CA LYS A 26 14.29 -4.04 -6.70
C LYS A 26 13.42 -2.82 -6.41
N ALA A 27 12.17 -2.80 -6.87
CA ALA A 27 11.24 -1.73 -6.58
C ALA A 27 10.82 -1.76 -5.09
N PRO A 28 10.54 -0.60 -4.48
CA PRO A 28 10.11 -0.55 -3.09
C PRO A 28 8.71 -1.16 -2.94
N HIS A 29 8.65 -2.40 -2.47
CA HIS A 29 7.37 -3.04 -2.17
C HIS A 29 6.76 -2.49 -0.88
N SER A 30 5.42 -2.46 -0.84
CA SER A 30 4.65 -1.94 0.29
C SER A 30 3.59 -2.92 0.79
N PHE A 31 3.40 -2.98 2.10
CA PHE A 31 2.20 -3.55 2.70
C PHE A 31 1.21 -2.46 3.04
N VAL A 32 -0.05 -2.67 2.66
CA VAL A 32 -1.16 -1.81 3.06
C VAL A 32 -2.11 -2.64 3.90
N ILE A 33 -2.23 -2.29 5.18
CA ILE A 33 -2.99 -3.04 6.16
C ILE A 33 -3.91 -2.15 6.99
N HIS A 34 -4.93 -2.72 7.60
CA HIS A 34 -5.65 -2.10 8.71
C HIS A 34 -5.43 -2.89 10.00
N ARG A 35 -5.42 -2.19 11.13
CA ARG A 35 -5.14 -2.76 12.45
C ARG A 35 -6.21 -2.38 13.46
N GLY A 36 -6.65 -3.37 14.23
CA GLY A 36 -7.64 -3.22 15.28
C GLY A 36 -9.06 -3.37 14.75
N ASN A 37 -10.03 -2.90 15.54
CA ASN A 37 -11.42 -2.87 15.14
C ASN A 37 -11.68 -1.62 14.31
N CYS A 38 -11.49 -1.75 13.00
CA CYS A 38 -11.78 -0.69 12.04
C CYS A 38 -13.23 -0.79 11.53
N SER A 39 -13.87 0.36 11.34
CA SER A 39 -15.13 0.52 10.63
C SER A 39 -15.06 -0.07 9.21
N LYS A 40 -16.22 -0.42 8.64
CA LYS A 40 -16.31 -0.97 7.28
C LYS A 40 -15.77 0.01 6.24
N ASP A 41 -16.04 1.30 6.42
CA ASP A 41 -15.57 2.34 5.50
C ASP A 41 -14.04 2.47 5.55
N LEU A 42 -13.42 2.39 6.72
CA LEU A 42 -11.95 2.39 6.80
C LEU A 42 -11.32 1.13 6.18
N GLN A 43 -12.00 -0.02 6.27
CA GLN A 43 -11.59 -1.24 5.57
C GLN A 43 -11.69 -1.10 4.05
N ASP A 44 -12.74 -0.45 3.55
CA ASP A 44 -12.91 -0.16 2.13
C ASP A 44 -11.87 0.86 1.64
N LEU A 45 -11.57 1.89 2.43
CA LEU A 45 -10.46 2.82 2.15
C LEU A 45 -9.13 2.08 2.03
N THR A 46 -8.89 1.09 2.90
CA THR A 46 -7.67 0.27 2.83
C THR A 46 -7.59 -0.52 1.53
N LYS A 47 -8.72 -1.03 1.00
CA LYS A 47 -8.76 -1.73 -0.30
C LYS A 47 -8.52 -0.77 -1.45
N ASP A 48 -9.11 0.42 -1.41
CA ASP A 48 -8.88 1.47 -2.40
C ASP A 48 -7.40 1.87 -2.41
N PHE A 49 -6.79 1.98 -1.23
CA PHE A 49 -5.38 2.32 -1.10
C PHE A 49 -4.46 1.20 -1.62
N ARG A 50 -4.84 -0.08 -1.46
CA ARG A 50 -4.12 -1.19 -2.12
C ARG A 50 -4.13 -1.05 -3.63
N GLN A 51 -5.27 -0.70 -4.24
CA GLN A 51 -5.35 -0.51 -5.69
C GLN A 51 -4.40 0.59 -6.18
N VAL A 52 -4.26 1.69 -5.43
CA VAL A 52 -3.34 2.78 -5.77
C VAL A 52 -1.87 2.35 -5.69
N MET A 53 -1.54 1.42 -4.78
CA MET A 53 -0.17 0.93 -4.58
C MET A 53 0.20 -0.24 -5.50
N GLU A 54 -0.70 -0.70 -6.36
CA GLU A 54 -0.39 -1.68 -7.41
C GLU A 54 0.64 -1.11 -8.40
N PRO A 55 1.51 -1.95 -8.99
CA PRO A 55 1.66 -3.39 -8.78
C PRO A 55 2.58 -3.78 -7.60
N PHE A 56 3.18 -2.80 -6.91
CA PHE A 56 4.23 -3.03 -5.91
C PHE A 56 3.68 -3.30 -4.49
N THR A 57 2.44 -3.77 -4.38
CA THR A 57 1.83 -4.13 -3.11
C THR A 57 1.32 -5.55 -3.12
N ALA A 58 1.29 -6.18 -1.95
CA ALA A 58 0.75 -7.53 -1.79
C ALA A 58 -0.79 -7.48 -1.71
N SER A 59 -1.49 -7.36 -2.83
CA SER A 59 -2.97 -7.33 -2.87
C SER A 59 -3.62 -8.62 -2.37
N ALA A 60 -2.93 -9.76 -2.49
CA ALA A 60 -3.41 -11.04 -1.98
C ALA A 60 -3.26 -11.19 -0.45
N LEU A 61 -2.59 -10.25 0.22
CA LEU A 61 -2.41 -10.28 1.67
C LEU A 61 -3.75 -10.08 2.37
N LYS A 62 -4.23 -11.12 3.03
CA LYS A 62 -5.46 -11.08 3.83
C LYS A 62 -5.13 -10.80 5.29
N GLU A 63 -5.46 -9.61 5.76
CA GLU A 63 -5.44 -9.31 7.19
C GLU A 63 -6.48 -10.12 7.94
N ARG A 64 -6.04 -10.72 9.04
CA ARG A 64 -6.92 -11.30 10.05
C ARG A 64 -6.87 -10.43 11.30
N LYS A 65 -7.95 -10.41 12.08
CA LYS A 65 -8.03 -9.67 13.35
C LYS A 65 -6.93 -10.06 14.35
N ASN A 66 -6.44 -11.30 14.26
CA ASN A 66 -5.40 -11.84 15.14
C ASN A 66 -3.98 -11.53 14.66
N ASN A 67 -3.80 -10.98 13.46
CA ASN A 67 -2.47 -10.66 12.95
C ASN A 67 -1.87 -9.52 13.75
N THR A 68 -0.66 -9.74 14.21
CA THR A 68 0.13 -8.72 14.90
C THR A 68 1.10 -8.06 13.92
N ILE A 69 1.58 -6.85 14.25
CA ILE A 69 2.62 -6.17 13.45
C ILE A 69 3.87 -7.05 13.31
N LYS A 70 4.19 -7.85 14.34
CA LYS A 70 5.34 -8.78 14.33
C LYS A 70 5.22 -9.83 13.22
N ASP A 71 4.00 -10.26 12.91
CA ASP A 71 3.75 -11.24 11.84
C ASP A 71 3.98 -10.61 10.46
N PHE A 72 3.61 -9.35 10.27
CA PHE A 72 3.93 -8.64 9.03
C PHE A 72 5.42 -8.35 8.90
N LEU A 73 6.10 -8.01 10.00
CA LEU A 73 7.55 -7.79 10.01
C LEU A 73 8.34 -9.05 9.66
N SER A 74 7.92 -10.22 10.15
CA SER A 74 8.59 -11.48 9.85
C SER A 74 8.43 -11.89 8.39
N VAL A 75 7.28 -11.59 7.77
CA VAL A 75 7.02 -11.85 6.34
C VAL A 75 7.65 -10.80 5.43
N ALA A 76 7.78 -9.54 5.89
CA ALA A 76 8.32 -8.44 5.09
C ALA A 76 9.71 -8.74 4.51
N GLY A 77 10.56 -9.44 5.28
CA GLY A 77 11.88 -9.84 4.81
C GLY A 77 11.85 -10.81 3.63
N TYR A 78 10.87 -11.72 3.59
CA TYR A 78 10.72 -12.71 2.52
C TYR A 78 10.09 -12.11 1.26
N LEU A 79 9.19 -11.14 1.42
CA LEU A 79 8.50 -10.46 0.31
C LEU A 79 9.20 -9.17 -0.13
N HIS A 80 10.43 -8.92 0.33
CA HIS A 80 11.22 -7.71 0.04
C HIS A 80 10.45 -6.40 0.29
N VAL A 81 9.57 -6.39 1.29
CA VAL A 81 8.74 -5.23 1.61
C VAL A 81 9.55 -4.19 2.37
N SER A 82 9.55 -3.00 1.79
CA SER A 82 10.30 -1.85 2.28
C SER A 82 9.46 -0.92 3.14
N HIS A 83 8.18 -0.75 2.81
CA HIS A 83 7.27 0.17 3.48
C HIS A 83 6.03 -0.56 4.00
N MET A 84 5.52 -0.14 5.16
CA MET A 84 4.27 -0.63 5.72
C MET A 84 3.37 0.55 6.04
N MET A 85 2.19 0.52 5.44
CA MET A 85 1.13 1.48 5.55
C MET A 85 0.03 0.83 6.38
N SER A 86 -0.31 1.43 7.52
CA SER A 86 -1.32 0.87 8.42
C SER A 86 -2.39 1.90 8.79
N PHE A 87 -3.64 1.53 8.58
CA PHE A 87 -4.81 2.29 9.02
C PHE A 87 -5.26 1.76 10.38
N THR A 88 -5.43 2.65 11.35
CA THR A 88 -5.91 2.30 12.70
C THR A 88 -7.04 3.23 13.08
N GLU A 89 -8.05 2.69 13.74
CA GLU A 89 -9.16 3.45 14.31
C GLU A 89 -9.11 3.32 15.83
N THR A 90 -9.23 4.44 16.53
CA THR A 90 -9.36 4.50 17.99
C THR A 90 -10.53 5.42 18.34
N ASP A 91 -10.94 5.44 19.61
CA ASP A 91 -12.02 6.31 20.08
C ASP A 91 -11.75 7.81 19.84
N ALA A 92 -10.47 8.19 19.71
CA ALA A 92 -10.04 9.57 19.41
C ALA A 92 -10.08 9.91 17.91
N GLY A 93 -10.22 8.91 17.03
CA GLY A 93 -10.32 9.06 15.59
C GLY A 93 -9.50 8.06 14.79
N SER A 94 -9.46 8.29 13.47
CA SER A 94 -8.74 7.45 12.52
C SER A 94 -7.33 7.98 12.27
N TYR A 95 -6.38 7.07 12.11
CA TYR A 95 -4.97 7.36 11.91
C TYR A 95 -4.40 6.54 10.77
N PHE A 96 -3.50 7.17 10.01
CA PHE A 96 -2.69 6.54 8.98
C PHE A 96 -1.23 6.53 9.42
N ARG A 97 -0.58 5.37 9.38
CA ARG A 97 0.83 5.23 9.76
C ARG A 97 1.65 4.68 8.60
N LEU A 98 2.72 5.37 8.24
CA LEU A 98 3.69 4.95 7.24
C LEU A 98 5.01 4.61 7.93
N SER A 99 5.44 3.36 7.84
CA SER A 99 6.62 2.82 8.52
C SER A 99 7.62 2.27 7.51
N ARG A 100 8.92 2.55 7.70
CA ARG A 100 9.98 1.90 6.93
C ARG A 100 10.43 0.61 7.64
N LEU A 101 10.37 -0.51 6.93
CA LEU A 101 10.74 -1.84 7.42
C LEU A 101 12.16 -2.25 6.97
N PRO A 102 12.91 -3.08 7.71
CA PRO A 102 12.62 -3.61 9.05
C PRO A 102 12.99 -2.62 10.18
N ARG A 103 13.89 -1.66 9.89
CA ARG A 103 14.24 -0.57 10.77
C ARG A 103 14.09 0.74 10.03
N GLY A 104 13.48 1.72 10.68
CA GLY A 104 13.36 3.05 10.14
C GLY A 104 12.30 3.89 10.84
N PRO A 105 12.11 5.12 10.38
CA PRO A 105 11.14 6.04 10.96
C PRO A 105 9.71 5.56 10.69
N THR A 106 8.80 5.96 11.58
CA THR A 106 7.37 5.79 11.40
C THR A 106 6.71 7.16 11.47
N LEU A 107 6.00 7.52 10.41
CA LEU A 107 5.19 8.72 10.34
C LEU A 107 3.77 8.36 10.73
N THR A 108 3.17 9.16 11.62
CA THR A 108 1.78 8.96 12.07
C THR A 108 0.99 10.20 11.74
N PHE A 109 -0.11 10.02 11.01
CA PHE A 109 -0.99 11.07 10.56
C PHE A 109 -2.38 10.83 11.15
N LYS A 110 -3.02 11.90 11.65
CA LYS A 110 -4.44 11.87 11.99
C LYS A 110 -5.23 12.10 10.70
N ILE A 111 -6.18 11.22 10.41
CA ILE A 111 -7.09 11.36 9.28
C ILE A 111 -8.22 12.29 9.74
N HIS A 112 -8.32 13.46 9.11
CA HIS A 112 -9.41 14.40 9.39
C HIS A 112 -10.67 14.06 8.60
N GLN A 113 -10.52 13.83 7.30
CA GLN A 113 -11.59 13.50 6.37
C GLN A 113 -11.05 12.51 5.33
N TYR A 114 -11.90 11.61 4.86
CA TYR A 114 -11.59 10.67 3.78
C TYR A 114 -12.84 10.43 2.93
N SER A 115 -12.63 10.02 1.69
CA SER A 115 -13.70 9.67 0.75
C SER A 115 -13.36 8.34 0.11
N LEU A 116 -14.37 7.49 -0.11
CA LEU A 116 -14.17 6.20 -0.77
C LEU A 116 -14.17 6.36 -2.29
N SER A 117 -13.45 5.47 -2.98
CA SER A 117 -13.40 5.47 -4.45
C SER A 117 -14.80 5.35 -5.07
N ARG A 118 -15.69 4.56 -4.44
CA ARG A 118 -17.08 4.39 -4.87
C ARG A 118 -17.87 5.70 -4.81
N ASP A 119 -17.69 6.48 -3.76
CA ASP A 119 -18.45 7.72 -3.54
C ASP A 119 -17.99 8.79 -4.54
N VAL A 120 -16.68 8.91 -4.73
CA VAL A 120 -16.09 9.79 -5.76
C VAL A 120 -16.60 9.41 -7.15
N ARG A 121 -16.52 8.14 -7.54
CA ARG A 121 -17.03 7.69 -8.85
C ARG A 121 -18.51 7.97 -9.04
N SER A 122 -19.33 7.79 -8.00
CA SER A 122 -20.76 8.07 -8.07
C SER A 122 -21.08 9.57 -8.19
N SER A 123 -20.22 10.43 -7.66
CA SER A 123 -20.37 11.89 -7.75
C SER A 123 -20.03 12.46 -9.12
N LEU A 124 -19.22 11.77 -9.93
CA LEU A 124 -18.83 12.25 -11.25
C LEU A 124 -19.92 11.99 -12.29
N ARG A 125 -20.23 13.00 -13.10
CA ARG A 125 -21.20 12.88 -14.22
C ARG A 125 -20.77 11.84 -15.27
N LYS A 126 -19.47 11.74 -15.55
CA LYS A 126 -18.88 10.75 -16.46
C LYS A 126 -17.88 9.90 -15.68
N GLN A 127 -18.18 8.62 -15.54
CA GLN A 127 -17.34 7.68 -14.81
C GLN A 127 -16.19 7.21 -15.72
N PHE A 128 -14.96 7.55 -15.34
CA PHE A 128 -13.76 7.02 -15.98
C PHE A 128 -13.18 5.93 -15.10
N VAL A 129 -13.19 4.69 -15.59
CA VAL A 129 -12.52 3.55 -14.93
C VAL A 129 -11.47 3.03 -15.90
N ILE A 130 -10.21 3.32 -15.61
CA ILE A 130 -9.07 2.81 -16.38
C ILE A 130 -8.37 1.78 -15.50
N GLU A 131 -8.83 0.53 -15.52
CA GLU A 131 -8.23 -0.56 -14.74
C GLU A 131 -6.74 -0.76 -15.08
N LYS A 132 -6.37 -0.52 -16.34
CA LYS A 132 -4.99 -0.60 -16.81
C LYS A 132 -4.08 0.48 -16.20
N ALA A 133 -4.62 1.55 -15.63
CA ALA A 133 -3.82 2.61 -15.01
C ALA A 133 -3.09 2.10 -13.74
N PHE A 134 -3.66 1.12 -13.04
CA PHE A 134 -3.08 0.53 -11.82
C PHE A 134 -1.99 -0.51 -12.11
N GLN A 135 -1.72 -0.83 -13.38
CA GLN A 135 -0.62 -1.73 -13.76
C GLN A 135 0.75 -1.03 -13.76
N GLN A 136 0.76 0.31 -13.66
CA GLN A 136 1.96 1.12 -13.63
C GLN A 136 2.10 1.81 -12.27
N ALA A 137 3.34 1.97 -11.82
CA ALA A 137 3.62 2.73 -10.59
C ALA A 137 3.05 4.15 -10.70
N PRO A 138 2.39 4.66 -9.65
CA PRO A 138 1.90 6.03 -9.67
C PRO A 138 3.05 7.05 -9.61
N LEU A 139 2.78 8.25 -10.12
CA LEU A 139 3.68 9.39 -10.03
C LEU A 139 3.43 10.15 -8.73
N ILE A 140 4.49 10.55 -8.05
CA ILE A 140 4.39 11.40 -6.86
C ILE A 140 4.63 12.84 -7.26
N VAL A 141 3.71 13.72 -6.86
CA VAL A 141 3.91 15.17 -6.89
C VAL A 141 3.88 15.68 -5.45
N LEU A 142 5.00 16.22 -4.98
CA LEU A 142 5.10 16.81 -3.65
C LEU A 142 5.02 18.33 -3.77
N ASN A 143 3.86 18.90 -3.45
CA ASN A 143 3.68 20.35 -3.41
C ASN A 143 3.94 20.88 -1.99
N SER A 144 4.73 21.95 -1.86
CA SER A 144 5.04 22.63 -0.59
C SER A 144 5.71 21.76 0.49
N PHE A 145 6.30 20.61 0.15
CA PHE A 145 7.10 19.78 1.07
C PHE A 145 8.55 20.29 1.26
N SER A 146 8.89 21.45 0.71
CA SER A 146 10.21 22.09 0.74
C SER A 146 10.41 23.09 1.89
N GLY A 147 9.49 23.15 2.86
CA GLY A 147 9.58 24.08 4.00
C GLY A 147 10.76 23.79 4.96
N GLU A 148 11.13 24.78 5.80
CA GLU A 148 12.30 24.77 6.71
C GLU A 148 12.23 23.76 7.90
N GLY A 149 11.35 22.76 7.85
CA GLY A 149 11.25 21.73 8.89
C GLY A 149 12.03 20.47 8.55
N MET A 150 12.94 20.02 9.41
CA MET A 150 13.62 18.71 9.26
C MET A 150 12.61 17.56 9.14
N HIS A 151 11.47 17.67 9.81
CA HIS A 151 10.35 16.73 9.73
C HIS A 151 9.67 16.75 8.35
N MET A 152 9.54 17.91 7.70
CA MET A 152 9.00 18.02 6.33
C MET A 152 9.93 17.34 5.32
N LYS A 153 11.24 17.56 5.44
CA LYS A 153 12.24 16.87 4.61
C LYS A 153 12.18 15.35 4.80
N LEU A 154 12.05 14.88 6.05
CA LEU A 154 11.90 13.45 6.34
C LEU A 154 10.63 12.88 5.69
N MET A 155 9.51 13.60 5.76
CA MET A 155 8.26 13.18 5.10
C MET A 155 8.42 13.11 3.59
N ALA A 156 9.01 14.14 2.97
CA ALA A 156 9.28 14.17 1.53
C ALA A 156 10.12 12.95 1.10
N THR A 157 11.21 12.67 1.82
CA THR A 157 12.08 11.52 1.54
C THR A 157 11.36 10.19 1.75
N MET A 158 10.52 10.06 2.78
CA MET A 158 9.73 8.84 3.02
C MET A 158 8.71 8.59 1.91
N PHE A 159 8.01 9.63 1.45
CA PHE A 159 7.07 9.50 0.33
C PHE A 159 7.79 9.19 -0.97
N GLN A 160 8.89 9.89 -1.28
CA GLN A 160 9.69 9.64 -2.49
C GLN A 160 10.20 8.20 -2.56
N ASN A 161 10.71 7.66 -1.46
CA ASN A 161 11.26 6.30 -1.42
C ASN A 161 10.18 5.20 -1.43
N MET A 162 8.91 5.56 -1.29
CA MET A 162 7.79 4.61 -1.32
C MET A 162 7.50 4.09 -2.73
N PHE A 163 7.94 4.82 -3.77
CA PHE A 163 7.75 4.47 -5.16
C PHE A 163 9.10 4.40 -5.89
N PRO A 164 9.21 3.60 -6.97
CA PRO A 164 10.45 3.53 -7.73
C PRO A 164 10.83 4.90 -8.28
N THR A 165 12.11 5.27 -8.12
CA THR A 165 12.64 6.53 -8.66
C THR A 165 12.57 6.53 -10.18
N ILE A 166 11.98 7.57 -10.76
CA ILE A 166 11.85 7.69 -12.21
C ILE A 166 13.04 8.47 -12.74
N ASN A 167 13.88 7.80 -13.53
CA ASN A 167 14.90 8.46 -14.32
C ASN A 167 14.25 9.00 -15.60
N ILE A 168 14.05 10.32 -15.64
CA ILE A 168 13.44 11.06 -16.77
C ILE A 168 14.18 10.87 -18.11
N THR A 169 15.43 10.41 -18.08
CA THR A 169 16.26 10.17 -19.27
C THR A 169 16.04 8.80 -19.92
N THR A 170 15.51 7.81 -19.19
CA THR A 170 15.39 6.43 -19.67
C THR A 170 13.94 5.98 -19.82
N ASN A 171 13.02 6.52 -19.01
CA ASN A 171 11.62 6.15 -19.07
C ASN A 171 10.89 7.09 -20.02
N ALA A 172 10.70 6.65 -21.27
CA ALA A 172 9.72 7.25 -22.17
C ALA A 172 8.36 7.26 -21.48
N ILE A 173 7.96 8.43 -20.97
CA ILE A 173 6.62 8.67 -20.46
C ILE A 173 5.71 8.39 -21.65
N LYS A 174 4.99 7.26 -21.64
CA LYS A 174 3.86 7.04 -22.55
C LYS A 174 2.79 8.01 -22.10
N ILE A 175 2.93 9.26 -22.55
CA ILE A 175 1.91 10.29 -22.43
C ILE A 175 0.64 9.64 -22.98
N LEU A 176 -0.38 9.55 -22.14
CA LEU A 176 -1.72 9.12 -22.55
C LEU A 176 -2.05 9.89 -23.83
N PRO A 177 -2.55 9.23 -24.89
CA PRO A 177 -2.92 9.97 -26.10
C PRO A 177 -3.88 11.07 -25.67
N ASN A 178 -3.46 12.32 -25.87
CA ASN A 178 -4.34 13.46 -25.79
C ASN A 178 -5.56 13.08 -26.61
N SER A 179 -6.74 13.09 -25.99
CA SER A 179 -7.98 13.01 -26.74
C SER A 179 -7.90 14.08 -27.83
N PRO A 180 -8.10 13.73 -29.11
CA PRO A 180 -8.20 14.76 -30.13
C PRO A 180 -9.46 15.57 -29.81
N ASP A 181 -9.27 16.82 -29.41
CA ASP A 181 -10.33 17.80 -29.37
C ASP A 181 -10.82 18.02 -30.82
N THR A 182 -12.05 17.60 -31.09
CA THR A 182 -12.93 18.18 -32.11
C THR A 182 -14.09 18.84 -31.40
#